data_AF-A0A1S8WUV6-F1
#
_entry.id   AF-A0A1S8WUV6-F1
#
_cell.length_a   1.000
_cell.length_b   1.000
_cell.length_c   1.000
_cell.angle_alpha   90.00
_cell.angle_beta   90.00
_cell.angle_gamma   90.00
#
_symmetry.space_group_name_H-M   'P 1'
#
loop_
_entity.id
_entity.type
_entity.pdbx_description
1 polymer ?
#
loop_
_entity_poly.entity_id
_entity_poly.type
_entity_poly.pdbx_seq_one_letter_code
_entity_poly.pdbx_strand_id
1 'polypeptide(L)'
;SRDVSVIAVRILPCDTEPCVLVRGKTVRVELEFLALNHVGAEISEIRGSSGHGIPVLRFPEGGICARLTPSCPIEKKKFYRLCYSPKVNENTRPVSRGQA
;
A
#
# COMPACT_ATOMS: atom_id res chain seq x y z
N SER A 1 -18.21 8.86 3.30
CA SER A 1 -18.35 7.47 3.82
C SER A 1 -17.00 6.78 3.75
N ARG A 2 -16.63 5.92 4.71
CA ARG A 2 -15.40 5.12 4.65
C ARG A 2 -15.77 3.69 4.25
N ASP A 3 -15.13 3.16 3.22
CA ASP A 3 -15.42 1.80 2.72
C ASP A 3 -14.60 0.71 3.41
N VAL A 4 -13.48 1.08 4.03
CA VAL A 4 -12.59 0.18 4.75
C VAL A 4 -12.06 0.81 6.04
N SER A 5 -11.66 -0.04 7.00
CA SER A 5 -10.91 0.33 8.20
C SER A 5 -9.58 -0.42 8.21
N VAL A 6 -8.47 0.30 8.12
CA VAL A 6 -7.12 -0.28 8.17
C VAL A 6 -6.81 -0.77 9.58
N ILE A 7 -6.27 -1.98 9.68
CA ILE A 7 -5.92 -2.66 10.94
C ILE A 7 -4.42 -2.64 11.13
N ALA A 8 -3.66 -3.01 10.09
CA ALA A 8 -2.21 -3.07 10.15
C ALA A 8 -1.58 -2.71 8.79
N VAL A 9 -0.43 -2.05 8.87
CA VAL A 9 0.48 -1.81 7.74
C VAL A 9 1.84 -2.36 8.12
N ARG A 10 2.41 -3.23 7.29
CA ARG A 10 3.77 -3.74 7.45
C ARG A 10 4.55 -3.48 6.17
N ILE A 11 5.78 -2.99 6.32
CA ILE A 11 6.72 -2.81 5.23
C ILE A 11 7.98 -3.61 5.59
N LEU A 12 8.46 -4.43 4.67
CA LEU A 12 9.63 -5.29 4.88
C LEU A 12 10.71 -4.99 3.83
N PRO A 13 12.00 -4.90 4.22
CA PRO A 13 12.51 -4.95 5.60
C PRO A 13 12.47 -3.55 6.25
N CYS A 14 11.50 -3.29 7.11
CA CYS A 14 11.51 -2.13 7.99
C CYS A 14 11.36 -2.58 9.44
N ASP A 15 12.51 -2.84 10.05
CA ASP A 15 12.62 -3.34 11.41
C ASP A 15 12.85 -2.20 12.43
N THR A 16 13.02 -0.96 11.95
CA THR A 16 13.30 0.23 12.76
C THR A 16 12.51 1.44 12.27
N GLU A 17 12.14 2.33 13.20
CA GLU A 17 11.50 3.61 12.90
C GLU A 17 12.51 4.78 13.01
N PRO A 18 12.65 5.63 11.97
CA PRO A 18 11.84 5.68 10.75
C PRO A 18 12.21 4.56 9.77
N CYS A 19 11.21 4.05 9.05
CA CYS A 19 11.40 3.06 7.98
C CYS A 19 12.20 3.67 6.82
N VAL A 20 13.38 3.14 6.55
CA VAL A 20 14.27 3.62 5.48
C VAL A 20 14.09 2.78 4.23
N LEU A 21 13.53 3.38 3.18
CA LEU A 21 13.35 2.74 1.88
C LEU A 21 14.51 3.13 0.95
N VAL A 22 15.19 2.14 0.39
CA VAL A 22 16.33 2.35 -0.51
C VAL A 22 15.86 2.33 -1.96
N ARG A 23 16.19 3.38 -2.72
CA ARG A 23 15.89 3.49 -4.16
C ARG A 23 16.31 2.24 -4.92
N GLY A 24 15.46 1.82 -5.84
CA GLY A 24 15.71 0.67 -6.70
C GLY A 24 15.61 -0.69 -5.99
N LYS A 25 15.46 -0.74 -4.66
CA LYS A 25 15.24 -1.99 -3.93
C LYS A 25 13.76 -2.37 -3.95
N THR A 26 13.50 -3.67 -3.96
CA THR A 26 12.16 -4.22 -3.77
C THR A 26 11.88 -4.30 -2.28
N VAL A 27 10.72 -3.81 -1.88
CA VAL A 27 10.19 -3.98 -0.52
C VAL A 27 8.93 -4.82 -0.58
N ARG A 28 8.48 -5.37 0.53
CA ARG A 28 7.20 -6.07 0.65
C ARG A 28 6.26 -5.25 1.52
N VAL A 29 5.10 -4.94 0.98
CA VAL A 29 4.04 -4.20 1.67
C VAL A 29 2.90 -5.16 1.97
N GLU A 30 2.46 -5.16 3.21
CA GLU A 30 1.30 -5.90 3.68
C GLU A 30 0.33 -4.95 4.35
N LEU A 31 -0.92 -4.98 3.92
CA LEU A 31 -2.01 -4.18 4.47
C LEU A 31 -3.14 -5.11 4.90
N GLU A 32 -3.55 -5.01 6.15
CA GLU A 32 -4.71 -5.71 6.68
C GLU A 32 -5.82 -4.69 6.95
N PHE A 33 -7.03 -4.98 6.48
CA PHE A 33 -8.17 -4.08 6.66
C PHE A 33 -9.49 -4.83 6.78
N LEU A 34 -10.45 -4.22 7.46
CA LEU A 34 -11.85 -4.62 7.51
C LEU A 34 -12.64 -3.84 6.45
N ALA A 35 -13.34 -4.53 5.57
CA ALA A 35 -14.29 -3.91 4.67
C ALA A 35 -15.57 -3.49 5.42
N LEU A 36 -15.94 -2.22 5.35
CA LEU A 36 -17.14 -1.66 5.96
C LEU A 36 -18.33 -1.66 5.00
N ASN A 37 -18.05 -1.65 3.69
CA ASN A 37 -19.03 -1.75 2.62
C ASN A 37 -18.59 -2.76 1.56
N HIS A 38 -19.52 -3.13 0.68
CA HIS A 38 -19.17 -3.89 -0.52
C HIS A 38 -18.43 -2.97 -1.48
N VAL A 39 -17.30 -3.45 -2.02
CA VAL A 39 -16.53 -2.74 -3.04
C VAL A 39 -16.38 -3.68 -4.23
N GLY A 40 -16.92 -3.25 -5.37
CA GLY A 40 -16.91 -4.03 -6.61
C GLY A 40 -15.49 -4.29 -7.12
N ALA A 41 -15.36 -5.18 -8.10
CA ALA A 41 -14.06 -5.59 -8.66
C ALA A 41 -13.31 -4.47 -9.41
N GLU A 42 -13.94 -3.31 -9.66
CA GLU A 42 -13.36 -2.17 -10.38
C GLU A 42 -12.44 -1.28 -9.52
N ILE A 43 -11.88 -1.79 -8.42
CA ILE A 43 -10.89 -1.04 -7.63
C ILE A 43 -9.59 -0.97 -8.44
N SER A 44 -9.53 0.06 -9.28
CA SER A 44 -8.54 0.21 -10.34
C SER A 44 -7.34 1.03 -9.91
N GLU A 45 -7.40 1.69 -8.76
CA GLU A 45 -6.37 2.66 -8.38
C GLU A 45 -6.01 2.60 -6.90
N ILE A 46 -4.71 2.42 -6.65
CA ILE A 46 -4.11 2.65 -5.35
C ILE A 46 -3.30 3.94 -5.48
N ARG A 47 -3.68 4.96 -4.71
CA ARG A 47 -2.93 6.22 -4.65
C ARG A 47 -2.11 6.23 -3.37
N GLY A 48 -0.79 6.24 -3.53
CA GLY A 48 0.14 6.53 -2.45
C GLY A 48 0.42 8.02 -2.44
N SER A 49 0.10 8.69 -1.33
CA SER A 49 0.52 10.08 -1.13
C SER A 49 1.82 10.08 -0.34
N SER A 50 2.92 10.45 -1.00
CA SER A 50 4.07 11.06 -0.34
C SER A 50 3.93 12.56 -0.59
N GLY A 51 3.91 13.40 0.44
CA GLY A 51 3.70 14.85 0.31
C GLY A 51 4.46 15.45 -0.88
N HIS A 52 3.80 16.36 -1.62
CA HIS A 52 4.30 17.10 -2.80
C HIS A 52 5.47 16.41 -3.56
N GLY A 53 5.22 15.24 -4.15
CA GLY A 53 6.28 14.51 -4.84
C GLY A 53 5.84 13.28 -5.63
N ILE A 54 6.78 12.73 -6.39
CA ILE A 54 6.63 11.47 -7.12
C ILE A 54 6.37 10.33 -6.12
N PRO A 55 5.40 9.43 -6.37
CA PRO A 55 5.12 8.29 -5.49
C PRO A 55 6.38 7.45 -5.20
N VAL A 56 6.60 7.16 -3.92
CA VAL A 56 7.76 6.38 -3.45
C VAL A 56 7.73 4.94 -3.93
N LEU A 57 6.55 4.33 -3.96
CA LEU A 57 6.34 2.94 -4.35
C LEU A 57 5.52 2.85 -5.63
N ARG A 58 5.94 1.97 -6.55
CA ARG A 58 5.14 1.63 -7.73
C ARG A 58 4.08 0.61 -7.36
N PHE A 59 2.82 0.95 -7.60
CA PHE A 59 1.72 0.03 -7.34
C PHE A 59 1.65 -1.08 -8.40
N PRO A 60 1.10 -2.25 -8.06
CA PRO A 60 1.03 -3.38 -8.98
C PRO A 60 0.11 -3.07 -10.17
N GLU A 61 0.59 -3.39 -11.37
CA GLU A 61 -0.25 -3.41 -12.57
C GLU A 61 -1.38 -4.45 -12.38
N GLY A 62 -2.59 -4.13 -12.82
CA GLY A 62 -3.78 -4.98 -12.65
C GLY A 62 -4.56 -4.80 -11.34
N GLY A 63 -4.24 -3.77 -10.54
CA GLY A 63 -5.01 -3.40 -9.34
C GLY A 63 -4.75 -4.29 -8.11
N ILE A 64 -5.55 -4.12 -7.05
CA ILE A 64 -5.36 -4.88 -5.80
C ILE A 64 -5.86 -6.31 -5.86
N CYS A 65 -6.86 -6.61 -6.70
CA CYS A 65 -7.58 -7.88 -6.67
C CYS A 65 -6.68 -9.10 -6.93
N ALA A 66 -5.65 -8.96 -7.76
CA ALA A 66 -4.67 -10.02 -8.02
C ALA A 66 -3.80 -10.38 -6.81
N ARG A 67 -3.77 -9.52 -5.79
CA ARG A 67 -2.88 -9.61 -4.63
C ARG A 67 -3.62 -9.54 -3.31
N LEU A 68 -4.94 -9.60 -3.36
CA LEU A 68 -5.85 -9.52 -2.23
C LEU A 68 -6.27 -10.93 -1.80
N THR A 69 -6.31 -11.15 -0.49
CA THR A 69 -6.82 -12.40 0.10
C THR A 69 -7.82 -12.06 1.20
N PRO A 70 -9.08 -12.55 1.14
CA PRO A 70 -9.67 -13.28 0.01
C PRO A 70 -9.73 -12.40 -1.26
N SER A 71 -9.84 -13.02 -2.43
CA SER A 71 -9.90 -12.29 -3.70
C SER A 71 -11.20 -11.50 -3.83
N CYS A 72 -11.22 -10.57 -4.79
CA CYS A 72 -12.40 -9.76 -5.11
C CYS A 72 -13.60 -10.62 -5.55
N PRO A 73 -14.86 -10.13 -5.37
CA PRO A 73 -15.22 -8.80 -4.86
C PRO A 73 -14.97 -8.64 -3.35
N ILE A 74 -14.80 -7.38 -2.92
CA ILE A 74 -14.63 -7.07 -1.49
C ILE A 74 -16.01 -6.99 -0.85
N GLU A 75 -16.27 -7.85 0.12
CA GLU A 75 -17.55 -7.97 0.79
C GLU A 75 -17.53 -7.26 2.14
N LYS A 76 -18.67 -6.63 2.46
CA LYS A 76 -18.89 -5.94 3.72
C LYS A 76 -18.67 -6.88 4.91
N LYS A 77 -18.05 -6.34 5.97
CA LYS A 77 -17.74 -7.01 7.24
C LYS A 77 -16.76 -8.19 7.13
N LYS A 78 -15.94 -8.25 6.07
CA LYS A 78 -14.85 -9.22 5.94
C LYS A 78 -13.47 -8.59 6.09
N PHE A 79 -12.54 -9.38 6.60
CA PHE A 79 -11.13 -9.02 6.70
C PHE A 79 -10.40 -9.40 5.43
N TYR A 80 -9.52 -8.51 4.99
CA TYR A 80 -8.71 -8.66 3.79
C TYR A 80 -7.26 -8.36 4.08
N ARG A 81 -6.38 -9.08 3.39
CA ARG A 81 -4.94 -8.85 3.37
C ARG A 81 -4.49 -8.59 1.94
N LEU A 82 -3.87 -7.44 1.71
CA LEU A 82 -3.17 -7.10 0.47
C LEU A 82 -1.67 -7.32 0.67
N CYS A 83 -1.05 -8.15 -0.16
CA CYS A 83 0.40 -8.38 -0.12
C CYS A 83 1.02 -8.14 -1.49
N TYR A 84 1.95 -7.18 -1.59
CA TYR A 84 2.64 -6.90 -2.85
C TYR A 84 4.08 -6.44 -2.63
N SER A 85 4.92 -6.65 -3.63
CA SER A 85 6.35 -6.37 -3.54
C SER A 85 6.77 -5.28 -4.53
N PRO A 86 6.56 -3.99 -4.21
CA PRO A 86 6.90 -2.90 -5.12
C PRO A 86 8.40 -2.62 -5.13
N LYS A 87 8.90 -2.14 -6.27
CA LYS A 87 10.23 -1.52 -6.38
C LYS A 87 10.14 -0.05 -5.97
N VAL A 88 11.02 0.40 -5.09
CA VAL A 88 11.14 1.81 -4.69
C VAL A 88 11.60 2.62 -5.90
N ASN A 89 10.87 3.69 -6.21
CA ASN A 89 11.11 4.48 -7.40
C ASN A 89 12.45 5.22 -7.30
N GLU A 90 13.28 5.09 -8.34
CA GLU A 90 14.65 5.63 -8.40
C GLU A 90 14.68 7.16 -8.44
N ASN A 91 13.63 7.77 -8.97
CA ASN A 91 13.55 9.22 -9.17
C ASN A 91 12.91 9.96 -7.98
N THR A 92 12.65 9.26 -6.87
CA THR A 92 12.08 9.86 -5.66
C THR A 92 13.09 10.76 -4.97
N ARG A 93 12.68 11.94 -4.50
CA ARG A 93 13.56 12.80 -3.69
C ARG A 93 13.77 12.13 -2.32
N PRO A 94 14.99 12.14 -1.75
CA PRO A 94 15.19 11.64 -0.41
C PRO A 94 14.41 12.54 0.56
N VAL A 95 13.65 11.94 1.46
CA VAL A 95 13.05 12.68 2.57
C VAL A 95 14.12 12.77 3.66
N SER A 96 14.79 13.92 3.73
CA SER A 96 15.68 14.24 4.85
C SER A 96 14.83 14.52 6.09
N ARG A 97 15.16 13.89 7.22
CA ARG A 97 14.50 14.16 8.50
C ARG A 97 14.83 15.60 8.92
N GLY A 98 13.92 16.54 8.68
CA GLY A 98 14.10 17.94 9.06
C GLY A 98 13.47 18.92 8.08
N GLN A 99 12.14 19.04 8.12
CA GLN A 99 11.38 20.24 7.78
C GLN A 99 10.01 20.06 8.42
N ALA A 100 9.97 20.38 9.72
CA ALA A 100 8.76 20.68 10.46
C ALA A 100 8.43 22.15 10.26
#